data_AF-A0A2A2RF57-F1
#
_entry.id   AF-A0A2A2RF57-F1
#
_cell.length_a   1.000
_cell.length_b   1.000
_cell.length_c   1.000
_cell.angle_alpha   90.00
_cell.angle_beta   90.00
_cell.angle_gamma   90.00
#
_symmetry.space_group_name_H-M   'P 1'
#
loop_
_entity.id
_entity.type
_entity.pdbx_description
1 polymer ?
#
loop_
_entity_poly.entity_id
_entity_poly.type
_entity_poly.pdbx_seq_one_letter_code
_entity_poly.pdbx_strand_id
1 'polypeptide(L)'
;MNARDHLFSLYEQWRRLSLAEGDGIQRGDWAEVRRCQNAKQTLQERIVLAIDALKAEQVGLPAEPGETESAIRTVVSRLMELEGHNSRLLAEQRARSEAEQAGATRATQNLRQLNRAYGQSHASGWQNYS
;
A
#
# COMPACT_ATOMS: atom_id res chain seq x y z
N MET A 1 -26.00 8.20 20.02
CA MET A 1 -25.22 8.32 18.77
C MET A 1 -25.97 7.50 17.73
N ASN A 2 -26.37 8.09 16.60
CA ASN A 2 -27.18 7.41 15.58
C ASN A 2 -26.32 6.38 14.82
N ALA A 3 -26.89 5.23 14.42
CA ALA A 3 -26.21 4.21 13.62
C ALA A 3 -25.60 4.80 12.33
N ARG A 4 -26.28 5.79 11.72
CA ARG A 4 -25.75 6.56 10.59
C ARG A 4 -24.47 7.32 10.93
N ASP A 5 -24.47 8.10 12.01
CA ASP A 5 -23.29 8.87 12.44
C ASP A 5 -22.12 7.96 12.80
N HIS A 6 -22.44 6.79 13.38
CA HIS A 6 -21.45 5.75 13.65
C HIS A 6 -20.80 5.24 12.37
N LEU A 7 -21.58 4.90 11.35
CA LEU A 7 -21.09 4.45 10.05
C LEU A 7 -20.21 5.51 9.37
N PHE A 8 -20.65 6.78 9.34
CA PHE A 8 -19.83 7.88 8.79
C PHE A 8 -18.52 8.06 9.56
N SER A 9 -18.54 7.92 10.89
CA SER A 9 -17.32 8.00 11.70
C SER A 9 -16.32 6.88 11.39
N LEU A 10 -16.82 5.68 11.02
CA LEU A 10 -15.97 4.56 10.60
C LEU A 10 -15.37 4.81 9.22
N TYR A 11 -16.14 5.35 8.27
CA TYR A 11 -15.59 5.72 6.96
C TYR A 11 -14.57 6.86 7.03
N GLU A 12 -14.78 7.83 7.91
CA GLU A 12 -13.80 8.89 8.14
C GLU A 12 -12.50 8.35 8.77
N GLN A 13 -12.60 7.39 9.70
CA GLN A 13 -11.43 6.66 10.20
C GLN A 13 -10.70 5.91 9.08
N TRP A 14 -11.45 5.26 8.18
CA TRP A 14 -10.87 4.56 7.04
C TRP A 14 -10.10 5.53 6.16
N ARG A 15 -10.72 6.67 5.80
CA ARG A 15 -10.09 7.72 5.00
C ARG A 15 -8.75 8.17 5.60
N ARG A 16 -8.71 8.41 6.91
CA ARG A 16 -7.47 8.83 7.61
C ARG A 16 -6.38 7.77 7.54
N LEU A 17 -6.75 6.50 7.75
CA LEU A 17 -5.80 5.38 7.63
C LEU A 17 -5.26 5.25 6.21
N SER A 18 -6.09 5.46 5.20
CA SER A 18 -5.66 5.39 3.81
C SER A 18 -4.77 6.57 3.41
N LEU A 19 -5.02 7.78 3.93
CA LEU A 19 -4.09 8.91 3.74
C LEU A 19 -2.74 8.64 4.42
N ALA A 20 -2.75 8.15 5.65
CA ALA A 20 -1.53 7.78 6.38
C ALA A 20 -0.74 6.65 5.68
N GLU A 21 -1.44 5.67 5.10
CA GLU A 21 -0.81 4.62 4.29
C GLU A 21 -0.13 5.23 3.05
N GLY A 22 -0.79 6.14 2.34
CA GLY A 22 -0.21 6.83 1.18
C GLY A 22 1.07 7.59 1.53
N ASP A 23 1.06 8.33 2.63
CA ASP A 23 2.23 9.01 3.19
C ASP A 23 3.35 8.00 3.55
N GLY A 24 2.99 6.87 4.16
CA GLY A 24 3.92 5.81 4.50
C GLY A 24 4.58 5.19 3.27
N ILE A 25 3.81 4.92 2.21
CA ILE A 25 4.32 4.41 0.93
C ILE A 25 5.32 5.40 0.32
N GLN A 26 4.99 6.69 0.29
CA GLN A 26 5.87 7.72 -0.26
C GLN A 26 7.20 7.85 0.50
N ARG A 27 7.16 7.70 1.83
CA ARG A 27 8.35 7.76 2.69
C ARG A 27 9.11 6.43 2.74
N GLY A 28 8.56 5.36 2.18
CA GLY A 28 9.11 4.01 2.28
C GLY A 28 9.01 3.41 3.70
N ASP A 29 8.14 3.95 4.56
CA ASP A 29 7.91 3.43 5.91
C ASP A 29 6.93 2.26 5.87
N TRP A 30 7.46 1.08 5.52
CA TRP A 30 6.67 -0.15 5.39
C TRP A 30 6.08 -0.64 6.72
N ALA A 31 6.63 -0.22 7.87
CA ALA A 31 6.09 -0.55 9.17
C ALA A 31 4.77 0.20 9.42
N GLU A 32 4.75 1.50 9.09
CA GLU A 32 3.52 2.29 9.17
C GLU A 32 2.47 1.81 8.16
N VAL A 33 2.87 1.50 6.92
CA VAL A 33 1.96 0.91 5.91
C VAL A 33 1.29 -0.37 6.44
N ARG A 34 2.08 -1.28 7.03
CA ARG A 34 1.55 -2.51 7.61
C ARG A 34 0.61 -2.23 8.80
N ARG A 35 0.94 -1.25 9.64
CA ARG A 35 0.07 -0.82 10.75
C ARG A 35 -1.27 -0.30 10.24
N CYS A 36 -1.24 0.55 9.21
CA CYS A 36 -2.44 1.08 8.56
C CYS A 36 -3.30 -0.04 7.95
N GLN A 37 -2.69 -1.02 7.26
CA GLN A 37 -3.40 -2.16 6.68
C GLN A 37 -4.08 -3.02 7.74
N ASN A 38 -3.37 -3.35 8.83
CA ASN A 38 -3.96 -4.08 9.94
C ASN A 38 -5.14 -3.32 10.57
N ALA A 39 -4.98 -2.01 10.77
CA ALA A 39 -6.05 -1.17 11.31
C ALA A 39 -7.27 -1.10 10.38
N LYS A 40 -7.06 -1.03 9.06
CA LYS A 40 -8.14 -1.10 8.06
C LYS A 40 -8.88 -2.43 8.11
N GLN A 41 -8.17 -3.54 8.27
CA GLN A 41 -8.79 -4.87 8.37
C GLN A 41 -9.72 -4.96 9.59
N THR A 42 -9.27 -4.53 10.76
CA THR A 42 -10.13 -4.45 11.95
C THR A 42 -11.31 -3.48 11.77
N LEU A 43 -11.09 -2.38 11.05
CA LEU A 43 -12.14 -1.40 10.78
C LEU A 43 -13.22 -1.96 9.82
N GLN A 44 -12.85 -2.83 8.89
CA GLN A 44 -13.76 -3.48 7.96
C GLN A 44 -14.79 -4.33 8.69
N GLU A 45 -14.33 -5.14 9.66
CA GLU A 45 -15.21 -5.96 10.49
C GLU A 45 -16.24 -5.10 11.23
N ARG A 46 -15.80 -3.96 11.76
CA ARG A 46 -16.69 -3.01 12.46
C ARG A 46 -17.70 -2.35 11.53
N ILE A 47 -17.31 -2.03 10.29
CA ILE A 47 -18.21 -1.48 9.28
C ILE A 47 -19.28 -2.49 8.89
N VAL A 48 -18.92 -3.76 8.68
CA VAL A 48 -19.90 -4.82 8.37
C VAL A 48 -20.93 -4.95 9.48
N LEU A 49 -20.49 -5.02 10.75
CA LEU A 49 -21.39 -5.08 11.90
C LEU A 49 -22.30 -3.85 11.99
N ALA A 50 -21.79 -2.65 11.71
CA ALA A 50 -22.56 -1.42 11.72
C ALA A 50 -23.61 -1.37 10.58
N ILE A 51 -23.29 -1.90 9.41
CA ILE A 51 -24.23 -2.02 8.28
C ILE A 51 -25.36 -2.99 8.64
N ASP A 52 -25.04 -4.13 9.23
CA ASP A 52 -26.04 -5.12 9.61
C ASP A 52 -26.98 -4.60 10.70
N ALA A 53 -26.44 -3.84 11.67
CA ALA A 53 -27.24 -3.14 12.68
C ALA A 53 -28.18 -2.09 12.04
N LEU A 54 -27.68 -1.29 11.08
CA LEU A 54 -28.48 -0.29 10.37
C LEU A 54 -29.62 -0.94 9.57
N LYS A 55 -29.36 -2.07 8.92
CA LYS A 55 -30.38 -2.84 8.20
C LYS A 55 -31.45 -3.37 9.15
N ALA A 56 -31.07 -3.88 10.32
CA ALA A 56 -32.01 -4.37 11.32
C ALA A 56 -32.92 -3.26 11.86
N GLU A 57 -32.40 -2.04 12.08
CA GLU A 57 -33.18 -0.88 12.52
C GLU A 57 -34.17 -0.36 11.47
N GLN A 58 -33.90 -0.59 10.18
CA GLN A 58 -34.78 -0.17 9.08
C GLN A 58 -35.95 -1.14 8.80
N VAL A 59 -35.93 -2.35 9.36
CA VAL A 59 -37.06 -3.30 9.26
C VAL A 59 -38.20 -2.81 10.16
N GLY A 60 -39.05 -1.92 9.64
CA GLY A 60 -40.28 -1.48 10.32
C GLY A 60 -40.62 0.01 10.20
N LEU A 61 -39.74 0.84 9.62
CA LEU A 61 -40.01 2.26 9.39
C LEU A 61 -40.34 2.53 7.90
N PRO A 62 -41.35 3.35 7.58
CA PRO A 62 -41.57 3.83 6.22
C PRO A 62 -40.39 4.72 5.83
N ALA A 63 -39.50 4.18 4.99
CA ALA A 63 -38.20 4.77 4.73
C ALA A 63 -38.28 5.88 3.67
N GLU A 64 -37.55 6.98 3.92
CA GLU A 64 -36.97 7.89 2.93
C GLU A 64 -35.53 7.39 2.66
N PRO A 65 -35.31 6.38 1.80
CA PRO A 65 -34.05 5.65 1.73
C PRO A 65 -32.99 6.37 0.87
N GLY A 66 -33.44 7.26 -0.02
CA GLY A 66 -32.63 7.77 -1.12
C GLY A 66 -31.46 8.66 -0.70
N GLU A 67 -31.66 9.56 0.26
CA GLU A 67 -30.61 10.51 0.65
C GLU A 67 -29.47 9.85 1.44
N THR A 68 -29.82 8.89 2.32
CA THR A 68 -28.83 8.20 3.16
C THR A 68 -27.98 7.24 2.33
N GLU A 69 -28.61 6.47 1.45
CA GLU A 69 -27.90 5.56 0.55
C GLU A 69 -27.00 6.31 -0.44
N SER A 70 -27.50 7.42 -1.00
CA SER A 70 -26.70 8.29 -1.88
C SER A 70 -25.45 8.83 -1.18
N ALA A 71 -25.59 9.35 0.05
CA ALA A 71 -24.48 9.87 0.82
C ALA A 71 -23.43 8.79 1.16
N ILE A 72 -23.87 7.58 1.52
CA ILE A 72 -22.97 6.44 1.77
C ILE A 72 -22.24 6.07 0.47
N ARG A 73 -22.95 5.99 -0.65
CA ARG A 73 -22.36 5.66 -1.95
C ARG A 73 -21.29 6.67 -2.34
N THR A 74 -21.52 7.97 -2.15
CA THR A 74 -20.52 9.01 -2.42
C THR A 74 -19.25 8.82 -1.58
N VAL A 75 -19.39 8.54 -0.29
CA VAL A 75 -18.24 8.30 0.59
C VAL A 75 -17.47 7.04 0.20
N VAL A 76 -18.17 5.94 -0.10
CA VAL A 76 -17.55 4.69 -0.55
C VAL A 76 -16.82 4.88 -1.87
N SER A 77 -17.42 5.57 -2.85
CA SER A 77 -16.75 5.89 -4.12
C SER A 77 -15.46 6.69 -3.90
N ARG A 78 -15.48 7.67 -2.99
CA ARG A 78 -14.28 8.45 -2.67
C ARG A 78 -13.20 7.60 -1.98
N LEU A 79 -13.59 6.65 -1.13
CA LEU A 79 -12.65 5.70 -0.53
C LEU A 79 -12.03 4.78 -1.59
N MET A 80 -12.83 4.28 -2.54
CA MET A 80 -12.32 3.46 -3.65
C MET A 80 -11.30 4.20 -4.52
N GLU A 81 -11.54 5.48 -4.84
CA GLU A 81 -10.58 6.32 -5.56
C GLU A 81 -9.25 6.41 -4.82
N LEU A 82 -9.32 6.54 -3.50
CA LEU A 82 -8.15 6.74 -2.64
C LEU A 82 -7.35 5.45 -2.46
N GLU A 83 -8.01 4.30 -2.28
CA GLU A 83 -7.34 2.99 -2.37
C GLU A 83 -6.73 2.73 -3.75
N GLY A 84 -7.43 3.15 -4.82
CA GLY A 84 -6.90 3.12 -6.18
C GLY A 84 -5.65 3.98 -6.36
N HIS A 85 -5.56 5.13 -5.67
CA HIS A 85 -4.35 5.94 -5.66
C HIS A 85 -3.21 5.27 -4.89
N ASN A 86 -3.47 4.73 -3.71
CA ASN A 86 -2.46 4.03 -2.90
C ASN A 86 -1.88 2.82 -3.62
N SER A 87 -2.72 2.04 -4.32
CA SER A 87 -2.25 0.88 -5.09
C SER A 87 -1.32 1.28 -6.24
N ARG A 88 -1.56 2.41 -6.91
CA ARG A 88 -0.64 2.97 -7.92
C ARG A 88 0.68 3.41 -7.31
N LEU A 89 0.66 4.14 -6.19
CA LEU A 89 1.87 4.54 -5.48
C LEU A 89 2.72 3.32 -5.08
N LEU A 90 2.06 2.26 -4.59
CA LEU A 90 2.73 1.02 -4.24
C LEU A 90 3.39 0.34 -5.45
N ALA A 91 2.68 0.31 -6.59
CA ALA A 91 3.20 -0.26 -7.83
C ALA A 91 4.42 0.53 -8.36
N GLU A 92 4.36 1.86 -8.33
CA GLU A 92 5.47 2.74 -8.71
C GLU A 92 6.69 2.52 -7.81
N GLN A 93 6.49 2.42 -6.50
CA GLN A 93 7.57 2.19 -5.54
C GLN A 93 8.21 0.81 -5.72
N ARG A 94 7.41 -0.23 -6.02
CA ARG A 94 7.94 -1.56 -6.35
C ARG A 94 8.79 -1.53 -7.61
N ALA A 95 8.29 -0.91 -8.69
CA ALA A 95 9.03 -0.80 -9.95
C ALA A 95 10.38 -0.07 -9.76
N ARG A 96 10.41 0.97 -8.92
CA ARG A 96 11.66 1.68 -8.58
C ARG A 96 12.65 0.78 -7.84
N SER A 97 12.19 0.08 -6.80
CA SER A 97 13.04 -0.84 -6.03
C SER A 97 13.58 -1.99 -6.89
N GLU A 98 12.78 -2.52 -7.81
CA GLU A 98 13.22 -3.58 -8.74
C GLU A 98 14.28 -3.08 -9.72
N ALA A 99 14.12 -1.86 -10.24
CA ALA A 99 15.11 -1.23 -11.12
C ALA A 99 16.45 -1.00 -10.40
N GLU A 100 16.42 -0.54 -9.14
CA GLU A 100 17.60 -0.36 -8.30
C GLU A 100 18.31 -1.70 -8.03
N GLN A 101 17.56 -2.75 -7.70
CA GLN A 101 18.12 -4.09 -7.48
C GLN A 101 18.76 -4.67 -8.75
N ALA A 102 18.13 -4.48 -9.90
CA ALA A 102 18.69 -4.88 -11.19
C ALA A 102 19.99 -4.10 -11.51
N GLY A 103 20.02 -2.79 -11.21
CA GLY A 103 21.21 -1.96 -11.34
C GLY A 103 22.37 -2.43 -10.47
N ALA A 104 22.13 -2.67 -9.18
CA ALA A 104 23.13 -3.17 -8.24
C ALA A 104 23.66 -4.55 -8.63
N THR A 105 22.78 -5.43 -9.12
CA THR A 105 23.15 -6.76 -9.61
C THR A 105 24.08 -6.66 -10.82
N ARG A 106 23.76 -5.81 -11.80
CA ARG A 106 24.61 -5.56 -12.96
C ARG A 106 25.96 -4.95 -12.58
N ALA A 107 25.97 -3.97 -11.68
CA ALA A 107 27.21 -3.36 -11.18
C ALA A 107 28.11 -4.41 -10.51
N THR A 108 27.52 -5.28 -9.69
CA THR A 108 28.25 -6.39 -9.03
C THR A 108 28.83 -7.36 -10.06
N GLN A 109 28.07 -7.72 -11.09
CA GLN A 109 28.54 -8.59 -12.17
C GLN A 109 29.69 -7.94 -12.95
N ASN A 110 29.57 -6.65 -13.29
CA ASN A 110 30.62 -5.89 -13.98
C ASN A 110 31.89 -5.80 -13.16
N LEU A 111 31.80 -5.52 -11.85
CA LEU A 111 32.95 -5.49 -10.95
C LEU A 111 33.62 -6.87 -10.85
N ARG A 112 32.85 -7.96 -10.79
CA ARG A 112 33.41 -9.33 -10.82
C ARG A 112 34.13 -9.64 -12.13
N GLN A 113 33.58 -9.19 -13.27
CA GLN A 113 34.22 -9.39 -14.57
C GLN A 113 35.51 -8.57 -14.70
N LEU A 114 35.50 -7.30 -14.29
CA LEU A 114 36.68 -6.44 -14.26
C LEU A 114 37.76 -7.02 -13.33
N ASN A 115 37.39 -7.44 -12.12
CA ASN A 115 38.34 -8.06 -11.18
C ASN A 115 38.95 -9.36 -11.75
N ARG A 116 38.17 -10.17 -12.49
CA ARG A 116 38.73 -11.34 -13.19
C ARG A 116 39.69 -10.93 -14.32
N ALA A 117 39.30 -9.96 -15.15
CA ALA A 117 40.09 -9.54 -16.31
C ALA A 117 41.43 -8.89 -15.91
N TYR A 118 41.43 -8.08 -14.84
CA TYR A 118 42.58 -7.32 -14.38
C TYR A 118 43.33 -7.96 -13.19
N GLY A 119 42.70 -8.87 -12.43
CA GLY A 119 43.30 -9.55 -11.28
C GLY A 119 44.09 -10.82 -11.65
N GLN A 120 43.83 -11.44 -12.80
CA GLN A 120 44.56 -12.63 -13.27
C GLN A 120 45.77 -12.32 -14.16
N SER A 121 46.05 -11.04 -14.45
CA SER A 121 47.09 -10.64 -15.41
C SER A 121 48.53 -10.67 -14.87
N HIS A 122 48.79 -11.19 -13.65
CA HIS A 122 50.08 -11.00 -12.97
C HIS A 122 50.85 -12.26 -12.53
N ALA A 123 50.62 -13.44 -13.11
CA ALA A 123 51.36 -14.65 -12.70
C ALA A 123 51.86 -15.60 -13.81
N SER A 124 51.92 -15.21 -15.09
CA SER A 124 52.26 -16.20 -16.15
C SER A 124 53.26 -15.74 -17.22
N GLY A 125 54.20 -14.82 -16.92
CA GLY A 125 55.06 -14.24 -17.96
C GLY A 125 56.57 -14.29 -17.80
N TRP A 126 57.15 -14.44 -16.60
CA TRP A 126 58.56 -14.04 -16.39
C TRP A 126 59.38 -14.99 -15.51
N GLN A 127 59.40 -16.30 -15.81
CA GLN A 127 60.34 -17.23 -15.14
C GLN A 127 61.20 -18.11 -16.06
N ASN A 128 61.25 -17.85 -17.36
CA ASN A 128 62.17 -18.55 -18.26
C ASN A 128 63.08 -17.57 -19.02
N TYR A 129 64.05 -16.96 -18.32
CA TYR A 129 65.30 -16.53 -18.92
C TYR A 129 66.42 -16.63 -17.86
N SER A 130 67.55 -17.21 -18.30
CA SER A 130 68.79 -17.54 -17.59
C SER A 130 68.81 -18.90 -16.90
#